data_AF-R5KFW6-F1
#
_entry.id   AF-R5KFW6-F1
#
_cell.length_a   1.000
_cell.length_b   1.000
_cell.length_c   1.000
_cell.angle_alpha   90.00
_cell.angle_beta   90.00
_cell.angle_gamma   90.00
#
_symmetry.space_group_name_H-M   'P 1'
#
loop_
_entity.id
_entity.type
_entity.pdbx_description
1 polymer ?
#
loop_
_entity_poly.entity_id
_entity_poly.type
_entity_poly.pdbx_seq_one_letter_code
_entity_poly.pdbx_strand_id
1 'polypeptide(L)'
;MKRLFLTVVAVLSMTMTFAENEKLNSTENASAYNMSVNYDKLANCLGLSIDQAEAVQDIHKSFCADMMNAAAANADERKGMVQKAIEKDLKYMRYVLTNDQYRKYLMLLNATFTNRGLEK
;
A
#
# COMPACT_ATOMS: atom_id res chain seq x y z
N MET A 1 -39.25 9.60 25.21
CA MET A 1 -38.36 8.49 24.78
C MET A 1 -37.80 8.81 23.40
N LYS A 2 -36.48 9.06 23.29
CA LYS A 2 -35.70 8.87 22.06
C LYS A 2 -34.29 8.45 22.51
N ARG A 3 -33.91 7.23 22.13
CA ARG A 3 -32.65 6.57 22.51
C ARG A 3 -31.54 7.11 21.62
N LEU A 4 -30.46 7.61 22.22
CA LEU A 4 -29.21 7.88 21.52
C LEU A 4 -28.26 6.72 21.80
N PHE A 5 -27.85 6.04 20.75
CA PHE A 5 -26.98 4.88 20.78
C PHE A 5 -25.55 5.31 21.18
N LEU A 6 -25.00 4.61 22.16
CA LEU A 6 -23.67 4.85 22.72
C LEU A 6 -22.68 4.01 21.90
N THR A 7 -21.98 4.64 20.95
CA THR A 7 -20.95 3.95 20.14
C THR A 7 -19.67 3.85 20.96
N VAL A 8 -19.30 2.63 21.33
CA VAL A 8 -18.04 2.29 22.01
C VAL A 8 -16.90 2.38 21.00
N VAL A 9 -15.92 3.26 21.24
CA VAL A 9 -14.64 3.25 20.52
C VAL A 9 -13.73 2.26 21.22
N ALA A 10 -13.52 1.10 20.61
CA ALA A 10 -12.48 0.17 21.03
C ALA A 10 -11.13 0.67 20.50
N VAL A 11 -10.30 1.20 21.38
CA VAL A 11 -8.89 1.48 21.07
C VAL A 11 -8.14 0.15 21.10
N LEU A 12 -7.89 -0.44 19.94
CA LEU A 12 -7.00 -1.59 19.79
C LEU A 12 -5.54 -1.10 19.87
N SER A 13 -5.02 -0.96 21.08
CA SER A 13 -3.58 -0.86 21.30
C SER A 13 -2.96 -2.26 21.14
N MET A 14 -2.62 -2.64 19.90
CA MET A 14 -1.86 -3.86 19.64
C MET A 14 -0.36 -3.55 19.75
N THR A 15 0.21 -3.85 20.91
CA THR A 15 1.66 -4.04 21.07
C THR A 15 1.97 -5.46 20.62
N MET A 16 2.64 -5.62 19.47
CA MET A 16 3.11 -6.93 19.03
C MET A 16 4.64 -7.00 19.13
N THR A 17 5.12 -7.80 20.07
CA THR A 17 6.52 -8.19 20.16
C THR A 17 6.70 -9.46 19.32
N PHE A 18 7.30 -9.35 18.14
CA PHE A 18 7.52 -10.52 17.29
C PHE A 18 8.91 -11.11 17.52
N ALA A 19 8.90 -12.30 18.12
CA ALA A 19 10.04 -13.20 18.17
C ALA A 19 10.26 -13.83 16.78
N GLU A 20 11.52 -13.83 16.39
CA GLU A 20 12.13 -14.31 15.15
C GLU A 20 11.82 -15.81 14.91
N ASN A 21 10.95 -16.13 13.96
CA ASN A 21 10.79 -17.49 13.46
C ASN A 21 10.49 -17.49 11.97
N GLU A 22 11.53 -17.53 11.14
CA GLU A 22 11.53 -17.28 9.69
C GLU A 22 10.53 -18.14 8.88
N LYS A 23 10.14 -19.33 9.34
CA LYS A 23 9.45 -20.33 8.48
C LYS A 23 7.92 -20.24 8.46
N LEU A 24 7.30 -19.50 9.39
CA LEU A 24 5.85 -19.23 9.38
C LEU A 24 5.49 -17.99 8.53
N ASN A 25 6.50 -17.24 8.06
CA ASN A 25 6.31 -15.92 7.44
C ASN A 25 6.01 -15.94 5.93
N SER A 26 5.99 -17.07 5.24
CA SER A 26 5.84 -17.05 3.77
C SER A 26 4.46 -16.55 3.32
N THR A 27 3.41 -16.95 4.04
CA THR A 27 2.02 -16.57 3.73
C THR A 27 1.65 -15.21 4.32
N GLU A 28 2.16 -14.88 5.52
CA GLU A 28 1.98 -13.56 6.14
C GLU A 28 2.82 -12.46 5.46
N ASN A 29 4.01 -12.77 4.94
CA ASN A 29 4.75 -11.83 4.10
C ASN A 29 3.98 -11.55 2.81
N ALA A 30 3.52 -12.58 2.08
CA ALA A 30 2.85 -12.39 0.79
C ALA A 30 1.60 -11.49 0.89
N SER A 31 0.84 -11.57 1.99
CA SER A 31 -0.30 -10.68 2.20
C SER A 31 0.14 -9.23 2.48
N ALA A 32 1.22 -9.02 3.23
CA ALA A 32 1.79 -7.70 3.50
C ALA A 32 2.25 -6.99 2.22
N TYR A 33 2.82 -7.71 1.25
CA TYR A 33 3.26 -7.14 -0.03
C TYR A 33 2.17 -7.02 -1.12
N ASN A 34 0.97 -7.57 -0.90
CA ASN A 34 -0.12 -7.44 -1.87
C ASN A 34 -0.73 -6.04 -1.86
N MET A 35 -0.25 -5.15 -2.72
CA MET A 35 -0.68 -3.74 -2.77
C MET A 35 -2.00 -3.49 -3.50
N SER A 36 -2.77 -4.53 -3.86
CA SER A 36 -4.01 -4.35 -4.64
C SER A 36 -5.03 -3.45 -3.92
N VAL A 37 -5.67 -2.57 -4.69
CA VAL A 37 -6.70 -1.64 -4.22
C VAL A 37 -7.92 -1.66 -5.15
N ASN A 38 -9.03 -1.09 -4.69
CA ASN A 38 -10.13 -0.74 -5.57
C ASN A 38 -9.77 0.54 -6.34
N TYR A 39 -9.67 0.44 -7.67
CA TYR A 39 -9.23 1.55 -8.53
C TYR A 39 -10.24 2.69 -8.61
N ASP A 40 -11.55 2.41 -8.54
CA ASP A 40 -12.56 3.46 -8.49
C ASP A 40 -12.42 4.30 -7.21
N LYS A 41 -12.13 3.65 -6.07
CA LYS A 41 -11.89 4.35 -4.81
C LYS A 41 -10.59 5.13 -4.82
N LEU A 42 -9.53 4.59 -5.41
CA LEU A 42 -8.27 5.31 -5.57
C LEU A 42 -8.47 6.55 -6.46
N ALA A 43 -9.15 6.40 -7.60
CA ALA A 43 -9.44 7.49 -8.52
C ALA A 43 -10.28 8.58 -7.86
N ASN A 44 -11.31 8.21 -7.10
CA ASN A 44 -12.13 9.16 -6.35
C ASN A 44 -11.34 9.87 -5.24
N CYS A 45 -10.47 9.16 -4.51
CA CYS A 45 -9.68 9.75 -3.43
C CYS A 45 -8.67 10.78 -3.96
N LEU A 46 -8.05 10.48 -5.09
CA LEU A 46 -7.10 11.38 -5.73
C LEU A 46 -7.80 12.49 -6.54
N GLY A 47 -9.04 12.27 -6.96
CA GLY A 47 -9.76 13.19 -7.84
C GLY A 47 -9.18 13.16 -9.26
N LEU A 48 -9.07 11.96 -9.83
CA LEU A 48 -8.49 11.75 -11.16
C LEU A 48 -9.49 12.08 -12.28
N SER A 49 -8.98 12.56 -13.42
CA SER A 49 -9.73 12.47 -14.68
C SER A 49 -9.82 11.02 -15.16
N ILE A 50 -10.66 10.75 -16.16
CA ILE A 50 -10.80 9.41 -16.75
C ILE A 50 -9.46 8.89 -17.28
N ASP A 51 -8.76 9.72 -18.07
CA ASP A 51 -7.45 9.36 -18.64
C ASP A 51 -6.39 9.11 -17.55
N GLN A 52 -6.41 9.93 -16.48
CA GLN A 52 -5.52 9.71 -15.34
C GLN A 52 -5.86 8.42 -14.61
N ALA A 53 -7.14 8.08 -14.45
CA ALA A 53 -7.57 6.87 -13.76
C ALA A 53 -7.11 5.60 -14.50
N GLU A 54 -7.21 5.58 -15.83
CA GLU A 54 -6.70 4.47 -16.65
C GLU A 54 -5.18 4.32 -16.50
N ALA A 55 -4.42 5.41 -16.66
CA ALA A 55 -2.97 5.39 -16.53
C ALA A 55 -2.50 5.00 -15.11
N VAL A 56 -3.15 5.54 -14.07
CA VAL A 56 -2.85 5.20 -12.66
C VAL A 56 -3.15 3.73 -12.39
N GLN A 57 -4.24 3.20 -12.92
CA GLN A 57 -4.57 1.79 -12.78
C GLN A 57 -3.46 0.90 -13.39
N ASP A 58 -2.99 1.22 -14.58
CA ASP A 58 -1.98 0.41 -15.26
C ASP A 58 -0.61 0.48 -14.56
N ILE A 59 -0.18 1.68 -14.15
CA ILE A 59 1.04 1.87 -13.37
C ILE A 59 0.96 1.07 -12.07
N HIS A 60 -0.14 1.21 -11.34
CA HIS A 60 -0.30 0.57 -10.03
C HIS A 60 -0.45 -0.95 -10.13
N LYS A 61 -1.08 -1.48 -11.18
CA LYS A 61 -1.08 -2.94 -11.45
C LYS A 61 0.34 -3.47 -11.66
N SER A 62 1.19 -2.72 -12.39
CA SER A 62 2.60 -3.09 -12.53
C SER A 62 3.34 -3.05 -11.19
N PHE A 63 3.09 -2.03 -10.36
CA PHE A 63 3.65 -1.95 -9.01
C PHE A 63 3.22 -3.14 -8.13
N CYS A 64 1.93 -3.51 -8.13
CA CYS A 64 1.45 -4.69 -7.42
C CYS A 64 2.17 -5.97 -7.84
N ALA A 65 2.40 -6.16 -9.15
CA ALA A 65 3.12 -7.33 -9.66
C ALA A 65 4.58 -7.36 -9.19
N ASP A 66 5.28 -6.22 -9.22
CA ASP A 66 6.65 -6.13 -8.72
C ASP A 66 6.75 -6.41 -7.22
N MET A 67 5.80 -5.88 -6.43
CA MET A 67 5.75 -6.12 -4.99
C MET A 67 5.49 -7.60 -4.66
N MET A 68 4.64 -8.28 -5.44
CA MET A 68 4.43 -9.72 -5.31
C MET A 68 5.68 -10.52 -5.71
N ASN A 69 6.41 -10.09 -6.73
CA ASN A 69 7.70 -10.71 -7.08
C ASN A 69 8.73 -10.52 -5.96
N ALA A 70 8.78 -9.34 -5.34
CA ALA A 70 9.65 -9.08 -4.20
C ALA A 70 9.28 -9.94 -2.98
N ALA A 71 7.98 -10.16 -2.75
CA ALA A 71 7.49 -11.02 -1.67
C ALA A 71 7.99 -12.47 -1.79
N ALA A 72 8.15 -12.97 -3.02
CA ALA A 72 8.65 -14.31 -3.30
C ALA A 72 10.18 -14.43 -3.20
N ALA A 73 10.92 -13.31 -3.17
CA ALA A 73 12.37 -13.31 -3.03
C ALA A 73 12.81 -13.60 -1.58
N ASN A 74 14.08 -14.00 -1.42
CA ASN A 74 14.71 -14.13 -0.10
C ASN A 74 14.88 -12.75 0.56
N ALA A 75 15.17 -12.74 1.87
CA ALA A 75 15.25 -11.50 2.64
C ALA A 75 16.31 -10.51 2.13
N ASP A 76 17.46 -11.02 1.68
CA ASP A 76 18.59 -10.23 1.20
C ASP A 76 18.25 -9.46 -0.09
N GLU A 77 17.50 -10.09 -1.00
CA GLU A 77 17.12 -9.49 -2.29
C GLU A 77 15.83 -8.65 -2.18
N ARG A 78 14.91 -9.04 -1.30
CA ARG A 78 13.58 -8.44 -1.17
C ARG A 78 13.62 -6.93 -0.97
N LYS A 79 14.49 -6.45 -0.08
CA LYS A 79 14.60 -5.00 0.21
C LYS A 79 14.94 -4.20 -1.05
N GLY A 80 15.88 -4.68 -1.85
CA GLY A 80 16.27 -4.04 -3.10
C GLY A 80 15.16 -4.09 -4.16
N MET A 81 14.40 -5.19 -4.23
CA MET A 81 13.27 -5.30 -5.15
C MET A 81 12.12 -4.38 -4.77
N VAL A 82 11.77 -4.28 -3.49
CA VAL A 82 10.75 -3.36 -2.97
C VAL A 82 11.14 -1.92 -3.29
N GLN A 83 12.40 -1.52 -3.01
CA GLN A 83 12.87 -0.17 -3.30
C GLN A 83 12.77 0.16 -4.80
N LYS A 84 13.20 -0.75 -5.68
CA LYS A 84 13.06 -0.57 -7.13
C LYS A 84 11.60 -0.46 -7.58
N ALA A 85 10.70 -1.25 -6.98
CA ALA A 85 9.27 -1.19 -7.28
C ALA A 85 8.69 0.18 -6.91
N ILE A 86 9.01 0.69 -5.70
CA ILE A 86 8.58 2.02 -5.23
C ILE A 86 9.13 3.11 -6.14
N GLU A 87 10.44 3.10 -6.43
CA GLU A 87 11.07 4.11 -7.29
C GLU A 87 10.44 4.15 -8.68
N LYS A 88 10.16 2.99 -9.28
CA LYS A 88 9.50 2.89 -10.58
C LYS A 88 8.06 3.43 -10.53
N ASP A 89 7.28 3.01 -9.55
CA ASP A 89 5.90 3.46 -9.36
C ASP A 89 5.83 4.98 -9.19
N LEU A 90 6.59 5.52 -8.23
CA LEU A 90 6.63 6.95 -7.93
C LEU A 90 7.07 7.79 -9.14
N LYS A 91 8.07 7.31 -9.88
CA LYS A 91 8.51 7.97 -11.11
C LYS A 91 7.37 8.06 -12.13
N TYR A 92 6.64 6.98 -12.38
CA TYR A 92 5.55 6.98 -13.37
C TYR A 92 4.30 7.71 -12.89
N MET A 93 3.91 7.56 -11.63
CA MET A 93 2.82 8.33 -11.02
C MET A 93 3.08 9.83 -11.12
N ARG A 94 4.34 10.26 -10.98
CA ARG A 94 4.72 11.66 -11.08
C ARG A 94 4.48 12.27 -12.47
N TYR A 95 4.57 11.49 -13.54
CA TYR A 95 4.28 11.95 -14.90
C TYR A 95 2.79 12.12 -15.18
N VAL A 96 1.94 11.36 -14.49
CA VAL A 96 0.48 11.33 -14.73
C VAL A 96 -0.27 12.26 -13.78
N LEU A 97 0.18 12.37 -12.54
CA LEU A 97 -0.51 13.08 -11.47
C LEU A 97 -0.07 14.55 -11.37
N THR A 98 -1.02 15.43 -11.07
CA THR A 98 -0.70 16.80 -10.63
C THR A 98 0.06 16.77 -9.30
N ASN A 99 0.67 17.90 -8.92
CA ASN A 99 1.41 18.01 -7.65
C ASN A 99 0.57 17.60 -6.44
N ASP A 100 -0.69 18.03 -6.37
CA ASP A 100 -1.54 17.76 -5.21
C ASP A 100 -2.05 16.31 -5.20
N GLN A 101 -2.38 15.76 -6.37
CA GLN A 101 -2.72 14.34 -6.53
C GLN A 101 -1.53 13.45 -6.13
N TYR A 102 -0.33 13.79 -6.59
CA TYR A 102 0.88 13.03 -6.28
C TYR A 102 1.21 13.06 -4.78
N ARG A 103 1.08 14.22 -4.12
CA ARG A 103 1.24 14.32 -2.65
C ARG A 103 0.23 13.44 -1.90
N LYS A 104 -1.05 13.46 -2.31
CA LYS A 104 -2.06 12.56 -1.72
C LYS A 104 -1.72 11.10 -1.94
N TYR A 105 -1.25 10.74 -3.14
CA TYR A 105 -0.82 9.39 -3.46
C TYR A 105 0.34 8.93 -2.55
N LEU A 106 1.35 9.77 -2.35
CA LEU A 106 2.45 9.50 -1.41
C LEU A 106 1.95 9.27 0.03
N MET A 107 1.01 10.09 0.50
CA MET A 107 0.42 9.92 1.83
C MET A 107 -0.31 8.57 1.97
N LEU A 108 -1.09 8.18 0.96
CA LEU A 108 -1.79 6.90 0.94
C LEU A 108 -0.81 5.72 0.88
N LEU A 109 0.23 5.83 0.06
CA LEU A 109 1.25 4.79 -0.08
C LEU A 109 2.00 4.61 1.25
N ASN A 110 2.49 5.70 1.85
CA ASN A 110 3.16 5.69 3.15
C ASN A 110 2.28 5.09 4.26
N ALA A 111 1.02 5.52 4.36
CA ALA A 111 0.08 4.96 5.31
C ALA A 111 -0.14 3.45 5.06
N THR A 112 -0.18 3.01 3.81
CA THR A 112 -0.32 1.60 3.45
C THR A 112 0.91 0.80 3.88
N PHE A 113 2.13 1.30 3.63
CA PHE A 113 3.38 0.69 4.06
C PHE A 113 3.46 0.57 5.59
N THR A 114 3.13 1.64 6.31
CA THR A 114 3.08 1.66 7.78
C THR A 114 2.07 0.63 8.31
N ASN A 115 0.84 0.64 7.79
CA ASN A 115 -0.23 -0.27 8.24
C ASN A 115 0.07 -1.76 7.95
N ARG A 116 0.95 -2.03 6.99
CA ARG A 116 1.39 -3.38 6.62
C ARG A 116 2.73 -3.78 7.25
N GLY A 117 3.33 -2.90 8.06
CA GLY A 117 4.63 -3.16 8.70
C GLY A 117 5.81 -3.23 7.73
N LEU A 118 5.68 -2.67 6.53
CA LEU A 118 6.73 -2.62 5.51
C LEU A 118 7.70 -1.45 5.71
N GLU A 119 7.26 -0.44 6.44
CA GLU A 119 8.05 0.70 6.89
C GLU A 119 7.96 0.76 8.42
N LYS A 120 9.10 0.86 9.10
CA LYS A 120 9.22 0.86 10.56
C LYS A 120 9.82 2.18 11.03
#